data_AF-K1RJ98-F1
#
_entry.id   AF-K1RJ98-F1
#
_cell.length_a   1.000
_cell.length_b   1.000
_cell.length_c   1.000
_cell.angle_alpha   90.00
_cell.angle_beta   90.00
_cell.angle_gamma   90.00
#
_symmetry.space_group_name_H-M   'P 1'
#
loop_
_entity.id
_entity.type
_entity.pdbx_description
1 polymer ?
#
loop_
_entity_poly.entity_id
_entity_poly.type
_entity_poly.pdbx_seq_one_letter_code
_entity_poly.pdbx_strand_id
1 'polypeptide(L)'
;MVLVPIDIVRKSAGRGYAMQMRDEDSQINITLLEFLKQNYEITIPGMNPPPQDEHGMDMPKIFAMIRKAVMSMEMWDVLEVAVIGNFSFSQFVMWNDIHNNRDFLEGNKIVHSLIEGAVDWDCTIPEEVDQEEAYLPVTADASQLHAINMAAAGVSFVLHGPPGTGKSQTITALIANALTKGKTVLFVAEKRAALEVVQKRLAALGIDDFCLKLHSNKATKKAVLNQLRRGLEIDMEGTKTDYEQRIAD
;
A
#
# COMPACT_ATOMS: atom_id res chain seq x y z
N MET A 1 -18.73 15.13 8.68
CA MET A 1 -18.19 14.56 9.93
C MET A 1 -18.01 13.06 9.80
N VAL A 2 -19.02 12.35 9.33
CA VAL A 2 -18.86 11.02 8.75
C VAL A 2 -18.64 11.16 7.25
N LEU A 3 -17.79 10.32 6.69
CA LEU A 3 -17.49 10.27 5.28
C LEU A 3 -17.97 8.92 4.72
N VAL A 4 -18.81 9.00 3.70
CA VAL A 4 -19.42 7.85 3.03
C VAL A 4 -18.94 7.83 1.58
N PRO A 5 -18.19 6.81 1.15
CA PRO A 5 -17.69 6.72 -0.22
C PRO A 5 -18.83 6.37 -1.18
N ILE A 6 -19.00 7.21 -2.21
CA ILE A 6 -20.04 7.05 -3.24
C ILE A 6 -19.45 7.12 -4.65
N ASP A 7 -20.08 6.43 -5.59
CA ASP A 7 -19.88 6.59 -7.02
C ASP A 7 -21.04 7.33 -7.65
N ILE A 8 -20.72 8.22 -8.60
CA ILE A 8 -21.71 8.90 -9.43
C ILE A 8 -21.61 8.31 -10.84
N VAL A 9 -22.56 7.44 -11.19
CA VAL A 9 -22.57 6.71 -12.46
C VAL A 9 -23.56 7.37 -13.43
N ARG A 10 -23.13 7.64 -14.66
CA ARG A 10 -24.02 8.13 -15.72
C ARG A 10 -24.85 6.97 -16.27
N LYS A 11 -26.18 7.05 -16.17
CA LYS A 11 -27.08 5.97 -16.61
C LYS A 11 -27.19 5.87 -18.15
N SER A 12 -27.25 7.01 -18.84
CA SER A 12 -27.16 7.13 -20.31
C SER A 12 -27.08 8.61 -20.72
N ALA A 13 -26.94 8.90 -22.02
CA ALA A 13 -26.82 10.27 -22.53
C ALA A 13 -28.00 11.20 -22.12
N GLY A 14 -29.18 10.65 -21.81
CA GLY A 14 -30.39 11.42 -21.46
C GLY A 14 -31.11 11.03 -20.15
N ARG A 15 -30.61 10.05 -19.37
CA ARG A 15 -31.25 9.60 -18.09
C ARG A 15 -30.57 10.12 -16.82
N GLY A 16 -29.66 11.08 -16.95
CA GLY A 16 -28.97 11.70 -15.82
C GLY A 16 -27.94 10.79 -15.12
N TYR A 17 -27.62 11.17 -13.89
CA TYR A 17 -26.65 10.48 -13.03
C TYR A 17 -27.37 9.72 -11.91
N ALA A 18 -26.76 8.64 -11.44
CA ALA A 18 -27.20 7.91 -10.27
C ALA A 18 -26.05 7.79 -9.27
N MET A 19 -26.40 7.85 -7.99
CA MET A 19 -25.46 7.62 -6.91
C MET A 19 -25.56 6.17 -6.45
N GLN A 20 -24.41 5.55 -6.20
CA GLN A 20 -24.31 4.22 -5.64
C GLN A 20 -23.26 4.26 -4.52
N MET A 21 -23.53 3.58 -3.40
CA MET A 21 -22.51 3.40 -2.35
C MET A 21 -21.40 2.47 -2.86
N ARG A 22 -20.15 2.78 -2.51
CA ARG A 22 -19.05 1.85 -2.74
C ARG A 22 -19.06 0.73 -1.69
N ASP A 23 -18.37 -0.37 -2.00
CA ASP A 23 -18.08 -1.46 -1.06
C ASP A 23 -17.05 -1.07 0.03
N GLU A 24 -16.64 0.19 0.08
CA GLU A 24 -15.71 0.73 1.07
C GLU A 24 -16.47 1.09 2.35
N ASP A 25 -15.89 0.77 3.51
CA ASP A 25 -16.49 1.10 4.81
C ASP A 25 -16.58 2.61 5.01
N SER A 26 -17.68 3.07 5.60
CA SER A 26 -17.85 4.47 5.98
C SER A 26 -16.94 4.80 7.17
N GLN A 27 -16.40 6.03 7.23
CA GLN A 27 -15.35 6.40 8.19
C GLN A 27 -15.63 7.74 8.87
N ILE A 28 -15.04 7.95 10.05
CA ILE A 28 -15.00 9.26 10.68
C ILE A 28 -14.01 10.17 9.95
N ASN A 29 -14.38 11.43 9.75
CA ASN A 29 -13.47 12.46 9.28
C ASN A 29 -12.50 12.84 10.40
N ILE A 30 -11.38 12.13 10.51
CA ILE A 30 -10.37 12.40 11.52
C ILE A 30 -9.63 13.73 11.24
N THR A 31 -9.54 14.21 9.99
CA THR A 31 -9.02 15.57 9.71
C THR A 31 -9.82 16.63 10.47
N LEU A 32 -11.14 16.50 10.50
CA LEU A 32 -11.98 17.39 11.29
C LEU A 32 -11.71 17.25 12.78
N LEU A 33 -11.52 16.03 13.29
CA LEU A 33 -11.16 15.83 14.70
C LEU A 33 -9.83 16.47 15.06
N GLU A 34 -8.83 16.33 14.19
CA GLU A 34 -7.51 16.92 14.40
C GLU A 34 -7.55 18.45 14.27
N PHE A 35 -8.34 18.99 13.32
CA PHE A 35 -8.59 20.43 13.22
C PHE A 35 -9.24 20.98 14.50
N LEU A 36 -10.24 20.29 15.04
CA LEU A 36 -10.88 20.66 16.30
C LEU A 36 -9.91 20.62 17.48
N LYS A 37 -9.03 19.62 17.52
CA LYS A 37 -7.99 19.48 18.55
C LYS A 37 -6.94 20.57 18.47
N GLN A 38 -6.39 20.84 17.27
CA GLN A 38 -5.29 21.80 17.10
C GLN A 38 -5.75 23.25 17.24
N ASN A 39 -6.93 23.61 16.70
CA ASN A 39 -7.35 25.00 16.64
C ASN A 39 -8.28 25.41 17.79
N TYR A 40 -8.93 24.45 18.45
CA TYR A 40 -9.92 24.72 19.49
C TYR A 40 -9.72 23.88 20.76
N GLU A 41 -8.67 23.05 20.84
CA GLU A 41 -8.40 22.15 21.98
C GLU A 41 -9.54 21.16 22.28
N ILE A 42 -10.43 20.93 21.32
CA ILE A 42 -11.58 20.02 21.48
C ILE A 42 -11.16 18.60 21.09
N THR A 43 -11.20 17.69 22.06
CA THR A 43 -10.98 16.26 21.84
C THR A 43 -12.30 15.50 21.96
N ILE A 44 -12.60 14.66 20.96
CA ILE A 44 -13.80 13.82 20.94
C ILE A 44 -13.37 12.35 21.11
N PRO A 45 -13.34 11.81 22.34
CA PRO A 45 -12.94 10.43 22.58
C PRO A 45 -13.97 9.43 22.04
N GLY A 46 -13.53 8.20 21.76
CA GLY A 46 -14.44 7.13 21.29
C GLY A 46 -14.82 7.21 19.82
N MET A 47 -14.03 7.93 19.01
CA MET A 47 -14.23 8.06 17.56
C MET A 47 -13.33 7.10 16.74
N ASN A 48 -12.46 6.34 17.40
CA ASN A 48 -11.59 5.34 16.79
C ASN A 48 -11.42 4.12 17.72
N PRO A 49 -12.13 2.99 17.48
CA PRO A 49 -13.16 2.82 16.44
C PRO A 49 -14.42 3.64 16.76
N PRO A 50 -15.19 4.08 15.74
CA PRO A 50 -16.44 4.79 15.97
C PRO A 50 -17.51 3.88 16.57
N PRO A 51 -18.52 4.43 17.26
CA PRO A 51 -19.66 3.65 17.70
C PRO A 51 -20.40 3.02 16.53
N GLN A 52 -20.80 1.76 16.71
CA GLN A 52 -21.50 0.98 15.70
C GLN A 52 -22.81 0.41 16.24
N ASP A 53 -23.76 0.19 15.34
CA ASP A 53 -25.04 -0.50 15.56
C ASP A 53 -25.22 -1.65 14.55
N GLU A 54 -26.41 -2.27 14.51
CA GLU A 54 -26.72 -3.38 13.59
C GLU A 54 -26.63 -2.99 12.09
N HIS A 55 -26.58 -1.70 11.77
CA HIS A 55 -26.58 -1.16 10.40
C HIS A 55 -25.27 -0.48 10.02
N GLY A 56 -24.24 -0.53 10.87
CA GLY A 56 -22.93 0.10 10.63
C GLY A 56 -22.60 1.14 11.68
N MET A 57 -22.33 2.39 11.28
CA MET A 57 -22.02 3.46 12.24
C MET A 57 -23.28 4.02 12.90
N ASP A 58 -23.27 4.07 14.23
CA ASP A 58 -24.34 4.64 15.04
C ASP A 58 -24.31 6.18 14.96
N MET A 59 -24.94 6.72 13.91
CA MET A 59 -25.00 8.16 13.63
C MET A 59 -25.60 8.96 14.80
N PRO A 60 -26.72 8.55 15.43
CA PRO A 60 -27.26 9.26 16.59
C PRO A 60 -26.26 9.40 17.74
N LYS A 61 -25.55 8.32 18.08
CA LYS A 61 -24.55 8.34 19.16
C LYS A 61 -23.32 9.15 18.79
N ILE A 62 -22.88 9.08 17.53
CA ILE A 62 -21.80 9.93 17.00
C ILE A 62 -22.18 11.41 17.18
N PHE A 63 -23.34 11.84 16.68
CA PHE A 63 -23.79 13.23 16.82
C PHE A 63 -23.93 13.66 18.28
N ALA A 64 -24.43 12.78 19.17
CA ALA A 64 -24.53 13.09 20.59
C ALA A 64 -23.17 13.33 21.25
N MET A 65 -22.15 12.52 20.94
CA MET A 65 -20.78 12.72 21.46
C MET A 65 -20.18 14.03 20.97
N ILE A 66 -20.43 14.39 19.71
CA ILE A 66 -19.94 15.63 19.12
C ILE A 66 -20.60 16.83 19.76
N ARG A 67 -21.94 16.82 19.89
CA ARG A 67 -22.69 17.87 20.59
C ARG A 67 -22.15 18.10 21.98
N LYS A 68 -21.88 17.01 22.72
CA LYS A 68 -21.28 17.10 24.05
C LYS A 68 -19.89 17.74 24.03
N ALA A 69 -19.07 17.44 23.02
CA ALA A 69 -17.71 17.98 22.90
C ALA A 69 -17.67 19.48 22.54
N VAL A 70 -18.65 19.97 21.78
CA VAL A 70 -18.72 21.39 21.37
C VAL A 70 -19.66 22.22 22.25
N MET A 71 -20.28 21.63 23.28
CA MET A 71 -21.34 22.26 24.08
C MET A 71 -20.88 23.51 24.84
N SER A 72 -19.59 23.63 25.13
CA SER A 72 -18.98 24.78 25.80
C SER A 72 -18.62 25.92 24.84
N MET A 73 -18.75 25.73 23.53
CA MET A 73 -18.37 26.72 22.53
C MET A 73 -19.53 27.68 22.25
N GLU A 74 -19.26 28.98 22.38
CA GLU A 74 -20.27 30.01 22.14
C GLU A 74 -20.60 30.11 20.64
N MET A 75 -21.90 30.17 20.31
CA MET A 75 -22.43 30.23 18.93
C MET A 75 -22.17 29.00 18.05
N TRP A 76 -21.80 27.86 18.64
CA TRP A 76 -21.61 26.61 17.88
C TRP A 76 -22.87 25.75 17.92
N ASP A 77 -23.20 25.15 16.78
CA ASP A 77 -24.29 24.17 16.66
C ASP A 77 -23.86 23.03 15.73
N VAL A 78 -24.46 21.85 15.92
CA VAL A 78 -24.19 20.65 15.15
C VAL A 78 -25.33 20.43 14.16
N LEU A 79 -25.08 20.77 12.89
CA LEU A 79 -26.02 20.59 11.80
C LEU A 79 -25.92 19.16 11.22
N GLU A 80 -27.06 18.45 11.21
CA GLU A 80 -27.18 17.13 10.61
C GLU A 80 -27.49 17.24 9.11
N VAL A 81 -26.48 17.62 8.32
CA VAL A 81 -26.59 17.77 6.87
C VAL A 81 -25.64 16.84 6.12
N ALA A 82 -26.06 16.40 4.93
CA ALA A 82 -25.24 15.65 4.00
C ALA A 82 -24.75 16.55 2.87
N VAL A 83 -23.44 16.53 2.60
CA VAL A 83 -22.81 17.29 1.52
C VAL A 83 -22.03 16.33 0.63
N ILE A 84 -22.13 16.55 -0.69
CA ILE A 84 -21.35 15.81 -1.68
C ILE A 84 -20.16 16.69 -2.08
N GLY A 85 -18.97 16.14 -1.94
CA GLY A 85 -17.73 16.83 -2.27
C GLY A 85 -16.63 15.84 -2.61
N ASN A 86 -15.56 16.34 -3.21
CA ASN A 86 -14.36 15.54 -3.43
C ASN A 86 -13.48 15.63 -2.18
N PHE A 87 -13.36 14.52 -1.45
CA PHE A 87 -12.51 14.41 -0.27
C PHE A 87 -11.36 13.43 -0.56
N SER A 88 -10.13 13.85 -0.30
CA SER A 88 -8.93 13.01 -0.46
C SER A 88 -8.70 12.18 0.80
N PHE A 89 -9.20 10.95 0.81
CA PHE A 89 -9.10 10.04 1.96
C PHE A 89 -7.69 9.48 2.16
N SER A 90 -6.98 9.19 1.07
CA SER A 90 -5.72 8.44 1.09
C SER A 90 -4.59 9.20 1.78
N GLN A 91 -4.47 10.50 1.51
CA GLN A 91 -3.46 11.35 2.14
C GLN A 91 -3.67 11.45 3.65
N PHE A 92 -4.93 11.49 4.07
CA PHE A 92 -5.27 11.62 5.48
C PHE A 92 -4.95 10.35 6.28
N VAL A 93 -5.38 9.17 5.80
CA VAL A 93 -5.07 7.89 6.46
C VAL A 93 -3.57 7.69 6.58
N MET A 94 -2.83 8.03 5.52
CA MET A 94 -1.37 7.98 5.50
C MET A 94 -0.74 8.90 6.54
N TRP A 95 -1.23 10.14 6.67
CA TRP A 95 -0.74 11.06 7.69
C TRP A 95 -0.95 10.51 9.11
N ASN A 96 -2.15 10.01 9.40
CA ASN A 96 -2.48 9.43 10.71
C ASN A 96 -1.63 8.18 11.01
N ASP A 97 -1.39 7.35 9.99
CA ASP A 97 -0.56 6.15 10.12
C ASP A 97 0.91 6.50 10.42
N ILE A 98 1.47 7.48 9.70
CA ILE A 98 2.83 7.97 9.94
C ILE A 98 2.96 8.63 11.31
N HIS A 99 1.97 9.43 11.71
CA HIS A 99 2.01 10.14 13.00
C HIS A 99 1.93 9.19 14.20
N ASN A 100 1.03 8.21 14.16
CA ASN A 100 0.82 7.29 15.29
C ASN A 100 1.87 6.18 15.36
N ASN A 101 2.52 5.82 14.25
CA ASN A 101 3.52 4.76 14.20
C ASN A 101 4.95 5.30 14.04
N ARG A 102 5.19 6.55 14.42
CA ARG A 102 6.48 7.22 14.25
C ARG A 102 7.65 6.42 14.83
N ASP A 103 7.55 5.99 16.09
CA ASP A 103 8.62 5.26 16.78
C ASP A 103 8.96 3.93 16.07
N PHE A 104 7.95 3.25 15.54
CA PHE A 104 8.13 2.03 14.76
C PHE A 104 8.84 2.31 13.42
N LEU A 105 8.44 3.39 12.74
CA LEU A 105 9.02 3.80 11.46
C LEU A 105 10.48 4.24 11.61
N GLU A 106 10.80 4.97 12.68
CA GLU A 106 12.17 5.39 13.02
C GLU A 106 13.12 4.20 13.28
N GLY A 107 12.59 3.03 13.66
CA GLY A 107 13.38 1.81 13.79
C GLY A 107 13.99 1.31 12.48
N ASN A 108 13.48 1.73 11.32
CA ASN A 108 14.08 1.41 10.03
C ASN A 108 15.13 2.46 9.63
N LYS A 109 16.38 2.03 9.42
CA LYS A 109 17.50 2.94 9.12
C LYS A 109 17.30 3.81 7.87
N ILE A 110 16.65 3.28 6.83
CA ILE A 110 16.35 4.04 5.61
C ILE A 110 15.33 5.13 5.92
N VAL A 111 14.29 4.81 6.68
CA VAL A 111 13.25 5.76 7.07
C VAL A 111 13.84 6.84 8.00
N HIS A 112 14.64 6.43 8.99
CA HIS A 112 15.37 7.36 9.86
C HIS A 112 16.21 8.35 9.04
N SER A 113 16.96 7.85 8.05
CA SER A 113 17.78 8.67 7.17
C SER A 113 16.98 9.68 6.33
N LEU A 114 15.77 9.30 5.91
CA LEU A 114 14.86 10.21 5.21
C LEU A 114 14.30 11.30 6.13
N ILE A 115 14.07 10.98 7.41
CA ILE A 115 13.60 11.94 8.42
C ILE A 115 14.70 12.95 8.77
N GLU A 116 15.92 12.47 9.01
CA GLU A 116 17.08 13.30 9.34
C GLU A 116 17.65 14.06 8.14
N GLY A 117 17.34 13.61 6.91
CA GLY A 117 17.88 14.18 5.68
C GLY A 117 19.36 13.84 5.45
N ALA A 118 19.89 12.83 6.15
CA ALA A 118 21.27 12.35 6.05
C ALA A 118 21.29 10.82 6.08
N VAL A 119 22.23 10.21 5.36
CA VAL A 119 22.40 8.75 5.34
C VAL A 119 22.93 8.29 6.69
N ASP A 120 22.12 7.51 7.40
CA ASP A 120 22.39 6.94 8.71
C ASP A 120 22.27 5.40 8.68
N TRP A 121 22.90 4.78 7.68
CA TRP A 121 23.10 3.33 7.65
C TRP A 121 24.45 2.98 7.06
N ASP A 122 24.89 1.76 7.37
CA ASP A 122 26.13 1.22 6.83
C ASP A 122 25.97 0.87 5.35
N CYS A 123 26.67 1.63 4.50
CA CYS A 123 26.73 1.41 3.05
C CYS A 123 27.90 0.50 2.64
N THR A 124 28.56 -0.17 3.59
CA THR A 124 29.66 -1.07 3.29
C THR A 124 29.16 -2.26 2.48
N ILE A 125 29.80 -2.50 1.33
CA ILE A 125 29.53 -3.65 0.47
C ILE A 125 30.48 -4.77 0.92
N PRO A 126 29.98 -5.94 1.34
CA PRO A 126 30.85 -7.07 1.68
C PRO A 126 31.72 -7.49 0.49
N GLU A 127 32.99 -7.83 0.75
CA GLU A 127 33.92 -8.26 -0.31
C GLU A 127 33.47 -9.53 -1.03
N GLU A 128 32.69 -10.38 -0.35
CA GLU A 128 32.21 -11.67 -0.86
C GLU A 128 30.85 -11.58 -1.55
N VAL A 129 30.31 -10.37 -1.79
CA VAL A 129 28.98 -10.18 -2.42
C VAL A 129 28.88 -10.96 -3.73
N ASP A 130 29.92 -10.95 -4.57
CA ASP A 130 29.89 -11.62 -5.87
C ASP A 130 30.14 -13.14 -5.81
N GLN A 131 30.31 -13.71 -4.61
CA GLN A 131 30.47 -15.16 -4.41
C GLN A 131 29.14 -15.88 -4.18
N GLU A 132 28.07 -15.17 -3.81
CA GLU A 132 26.74 -15.78 -3.73
C GLU A 132 26.19 -16.05 -5.13
N GLU A 133 25.86 -17.32 -5.42
CA GLU A 133 25.15 -17.67 -6.65
C GLU A 133 23.73 -17.09 -6.61
N ALA A 134 23.48 -16.05 -7.40
CA ALA A 134 22.13 -15.60 -7.70
C ALA A 134 21.47 -16.58 -8.70
N TYR A 135 20.30 -17.11 -8.32
CA TYR A 135 19.49 -17.88 -9.24
C TYR A 135 18.69 -16.92 -10.11
N LEU A 136 19.20 -16.67 -11.31
CA LEU A 136 18.66 -15.67 -12.23
C LEU A 136 17.86 -16.34 -13.35
N PRO A 137 16.52 -16.22 -13.37
CA PRO A 137 15.71 -16.70 -14.48
C PRO A 137 15.76 -15.77 -15.71
N VAL A 138 16.65 -14.77 -15.71
CA VAL A 138 16.81 -13.78 -16.77
C VAL A 138 18.29 -13.45 -16.96
N THR A 139 18.69 -13.10 -18.18
CA THR A 139 20.04 -12.61 -18.46
C THR A 139 20.28 -11.28 -17.74
N ALA A 140 21.44 -11.15 -17.10
CA ALA A 140 21.87 -9.95 -16.40
C ALA A 140 23.31 -9.63 -16.82
N ASP A 141 23.60 -8.35 -17.07
CA ASP A 141 24.99 -7.91 -17.20
C ASP A 141 25.69 -7.90 -15.84
N ALA A 142 27.02 -7.73 -15.83
CA ALA A 142 27.82 -7.76 -14.60
C ALA A 142 27.36 -6.73 -13.55
N SER A 143 26.90 -5.54 -13.97
CA SER A 143 26.43 -4.51 -13.05
C SER A 143 25.06 -4.84 -12.44
N GLN A 144 24.18 -5.47 -13.22
CA GLN A 144 22.89 -5.96 -12.76
C GLN A 144 23.05 -7.14 -11.81
N LEU A 145 23.96 -8.07 -12.15
CA LEU A 145 24.28 -9.23 -11.32
C LEU A 145 24.85 -8.80 -9.97
N HIS A 146 25.77 -7.83 -9.96
CA HIS A 146 26.31 -7.23 -8.74
C HIS A 146 25.19 -6.61 -7.86
N ALA A 147 24.25 -5.88 -8.46
CA ALA A 147 23.10 -5.34 -7.73
C ALA A 147 22.22 -6.44 -7.13
N ILE A 148 22.03 -7.56 -7.83
CA ILE A 148 21.24 -8.68 -7.35
C ILE A 148 21.91 -9.37 -6.17
N ASN A 149 23.22 -9.55 -6.25
CA ASN A 149 24.04 -10.10 -5.18
C ASN A 149 24.05 -9.22 -3.93
N MET A 150 24.19 -7.89 -4.09
CA MET A 150 24.09 -6.94 -2.97
C MET A 150 22.76 -7.08 -2.23
N ALA A 151 21.64 -7.16 -2.95
CA ALA A 151 20.33 -7.34 -2.34
C ALA A 151 20.18 -8.70 -1.66
N ALA A 152 20.77 -9.74 -2.24
CA ALA A 152 20.80 -11.08 -1.68
C ALA A 152 21.51 -11.11 -0.32
N ALA A 153 22.66 -10.42 -0.23
CA ALA A 153 23.47 -10.21 0.97
C ALA A 153 22.84 -9.23 2.00
N GLY A 154 21.66 -8.66 1.70
CA GLY A 154 20.95 -7.76 2.61
C GLY A 154 21.46 -6.30 2.60
N VAL A 155 22.28 -5.94 1.61
CA VAL A 155 22.77 -4.56 1.45
C VAL A 155 21.65 -3.68 0.89
N SER A 156 21.47 -2.51 1.49
CA SER A 156 20.55 -1.47 1.01
C SER A 156 21.29 -0.49 0.10
N PHE A 157 20.79 -0.27 -1.12
CA PHE A 157 21.46 0.56 -2.13
C PHE A 157 20.48 1.28 -3.05
N VAL A 158 20.99 2.29 -3.77
CA VAL A 158 20.27 2.99 -4.83
C VAL A 158 20.75 2.47 -6.20
N LEU A 159 19.83 1.91 -6.98
CA LEU A 159 20.13 1.45 -8.33
C LEU A 159 19.93 2.59 -9.35
N HIS A 160 21.03 3.18 -9.80
CA HIS A 160 21.00 4.15 -10.89
C HIS A 160 21.10 3.46 -12.26
N GLY A 161 20.29 3.93 -13.21
CA GLY A 161 20.42 3.52 -14.61
C GLY A 161 19.88 4.60 -15.55
N PRO A 162 20.50 4.84 -16.71
CA PRO A 162 19.91 5.66 -17.78
C PRO A 162 18.57 5.11 -18.31
N PRO A 163 17.73 5.92 -18.97
CA PRO A 163 16.51 5.40 -19.63
C PRO A 163 16.84 4.25 -20.59
N GLY A 164 16.06 3.16 -20.55
CA GLY A 164 16.25 2.00 -21.43
C GLY A 164 17.26 0.95 -20.96
N THR A 165 17.99 1.15 -19.86
CA THR A 165 19.04 0.21 -19.40
C THR A 165 18.53 -0.98 -18.57
N GLY A 166 17.32 -1.48 -18.87
CA GLY A 166 16.83 -2.72 -18.25
C GLY A 166 16.49 -2.64 -16.75
N LYS A 167 16.35 -1.45 -16.13
CA LYS A 167 16.01 -1.33 -14.69
C LYS A 167 14.83 -2.22 -14.25
N SER A 168 13.74 -2.26 -15.03
CA SER A 168 12.60 -3.14 -14.71
C SER A 168 12.96 -4.63 -14.77
N GLN A 169 13.89 -5.02 -15.65
CA GLN A 169 14.41 -6.38 -15.71
C GLN A 169 15.29 -6.68 -14.49
N THR A 170 16.15 -5.75 -14.07
CA THR A 170 16.91 -5.89 -12.82
C THR A 170 16.00 -6.01 -11.60
N ILE A 171 14.93 -5.22 -11.51
CA ILE A 171 13.91 -5.33 -10.45
C ILE A 171 13.24 -6.71 -10.48
N THR A 172 12.84 -7.20 -11.66
CA THR A 172 12.26 -8.55 -11.79
C THR A 172 13.24 -9.62 -11.30
N ALA A 173 14.51 -9.52 -11.68
CA ALA A 173 15.55 -10.46 -11.27
C ALA A 173 15.79 -10.43 -9.75
N LEU A 174 15.82 -9.24 -9.15
CA LEU A 174 15.90 -9.03 -7.70
C LEU A 174 14.75 -9.72 -6.96
N ILE A 175 13.52 -9.50 -7.42
CA ILE A 175 12.32 -10.11 -6.82
C ILE A 175 12.37 -11.64 -6.96
N ALA A 176 12.67 -12.15 -8.16
CA ALA A 176 12.73 -13.59 -8.41
C ALA A 176 13.79 -14.27 -7.52
N ASN A 177 15.00 -13.71 -7.44
CA ASN A 177 16.07 -14.23 -6.60
C ASN A 177 15.75 -14.14 -5.09
N ALA A 178 15.01 -13.12 -4.65
CA ALA A 178 14.56 -13.06 -3.25
C ALA A 178 13.54 -14.16 -2.94
N LEU A 179 12.62 -14.46 -3.88
CA LEU A 179 11.63 -15.52 -3.73
C LEU A 179 12.26 -16.91 -3.70
N THR A 180 13.29 -17.18 -4.51
CA THR A 180 14.02 -18.47 -4.45
C THR A 180 14.71 -18.69 -3.11
N LYS A 181 15.07 -17.60 -2.41
CA LYS A 181 15.63 -17.62 -1.04
C LYS A 181 14.55 -17.61 0.06
N GLY A 182 13.27 -17.80 -0.29
CA GLY A 182 12.15 -17.83 0.65
C GLY A 182 11.82 -16.48 1.31
N LYS A 183 12.30 -15.36 0.74
CA LYS A 183 12.03 -14.02 1.28
C LYS A 183 10.71 -13.48 0.74
N THR A 184 10.03 -12.66 1.54
CA THR A 184 8.88 -11.86 1.09
C THR A 184 9.33 -10.50 0.56
N VAL A 185 8.72 -10.03 -0.53
CA VAL A 185 9.10 -8.76 -1.16
C VAL A 185 7.90 -7.82 -1.28
N LEU A 186 8.05 -6.59 -0.79
CA LEU A 186 7.11 -5.49 -1.04
C LEU A 186 7.69 -4.58 -2.13
N PHE A 187 7.06 -4.58 -3.31
CA PHE A 187 7.43 -3.70 -4.41
C PHE A 187 6.47 -2.50 -4.48
N VAL A 188 7.02 -1.29 -4.34
CA VAL A 188 6.26 -0.02 -4.35
C VAL A 188 6.75 0.87 -5.49
N ALA A 189 5.81 1.52 -6.18
CA ALA A 189 6.13 2.53 -7.19
C ALA A 189 5.02 3.58 -7.26
N GLU A 190 5.40 4.82 -7.60
CA GLU A 190 4.46 5.94 -7.74
C GLU A 190 3.47 5.72 -8.90
N LYS A 191 3.95 5.19 -10.03
CA LYS A 191 3.16 5.04 -11.25
C LYS A 191 2.73 3.59 -11.46
N ARG A 192 1.41 3.39 -11.66
CA ARG A 192 0.82 2.08 -11.95
C ARG A 192 1.47 1.37 -13.14
N ALA A 193 1.88 2.11 -14.16
CA ALA A 193 2.57 1.56 -15.32
C ALA A 193 3.88 0.83 -14.96
N ALA A 194 4.64 1.31 -13.97
CA ALA A 194 5.86 0.64 -13.51
C ALA A 194 5.53 -0.70 -12.83
N LEU A 195 4.46 -0.72 -12.03
CA LEU A 195 3.96 -1.94 -11.38
C LEU A 195 3.52 -2.96 -12.42
N GLU A 196 2.73 -2.55 -13.41
CA GLU A 196 2.25 -3.44 -14.49
C GLU A 196 3.40 -4.03 -15.32
N VAL A 197 4.45 -3.25 -15.61
CA VAL A 197 5.60 -3.73 -16.37
C VAL A 197 6.36 -4.82 -15.62
N VAL A 198 6.65 -4.61 -14.33
CA VAL A 198 7.34 -5.61 -13.51
C VAL A 198 6.47 -6.85 -13.33
N GLN A 199 5.17 -6.67 -13.09
CA GLN A 199 4.22 -7.77 -12.93
C GLN A 199 4.12 -8.64 -14.20
N LYS A 200 4.05 -8.04 -15.40
CA LYS A 200 4.07 -8.80 -16.66
C LYS A 200 5.33 -9.63 -16.82
N ARG A 201 6.47 -9.13 -16.35
CA ARG A 201 7.75 -9.86 -16.40
C ARG A 201 7.76 -11.03 -15.40
N LEU A 202 7.28 -10.81 -14.16
CA LEU A 202 7.09 -11.87 -13.18
C LEU A 202 6.13 -12.97 -13.70
N ALA A 203 5.06 -12.58 -14.39
CA ALA A 203 4.15 -13.51 -15.05
C ALA A 203 4.82 -14.32 -16.17
N ALA A 204 5.66 -13.67 -16.99
CA ALA A 204 6.43 -14.38 -18.03
C ALA A 204 7.38 -15.43 -17.44
N LEU A 205 7.87 -15.22 -16.22
CA LEU A 205 8.69 -16.16 -15.45
C LEU A 205 7.87 -17.25 -14.72
N GLY A 206 6.54 -17.20 -14.77
CA GLY A 206 5.68 -18.19 -14.11
C GLY A 206 5.45 -17.96 -12.62
N ILE A 207 5.79 -16.78 -12.09
CA ILE A 207 5.67 -16.46 -10.66
C ILE A 207 4.58 -15.42 -10.33
N ASP A 208 3.65 -15.13 -11.26
CA ASP A 208 2.51 -14.20 -11.00
C ASP A 208 1.61 -14.71 -9.88
N ASP A 209 1.52 -16.02 -9.70
CA ASP A 209 0.66 -16.63 -8.68
C ASP A 209 1.17 -16.36 -7.24
N PHE A 210 2.46 -16.04 -7.07
CA PHE A 210 3.04 -15.60 -5.82
C PHE A 210 2.95 -14.07 -5.60
N CYS A 211 2.40 -13.34 -6.58
CA CYS A 211 2.26 -11.89 -6.48
C CYS A 211 0.88 -11.54 -5.90
N LEU A 212 0.82 -10.66 -4.90
CA LEU A 212 -0.42 -10.02 -4.43
C LEU A 212 -0.51 -8.60 -4.99
N LYS A 213 -1.61 -8.28 -5.70
CA LYS A 213 -1.75 -7.01 -6.43
C LYS A 213 -2.62 -6.04 -5.63
N LEU A 214 -1.98 -5.04 -5.03
CA LEU A 214 -2.64 -3.96 -4.30
C LEU A 214 -2.59 -2.66 -5.11
N HIS A 215 -3.30 -2.61 -6.24
CA HIS A 215 -3.50 -1.38 -7.00
C HIS A 215 -4.84 -0.73 -6.60
N SER A 216 -4.81 0.53 -6.15
CA SER A 216 -5.94 1.18 -5.49
C SER A 216 -7.17 1.46 -6.38
N ASN A 217 -8.30 1.68 -5.68
CA ASN A 217 -9.64 2.12 -6.11
C ASN A 217 -10.50 1.20 -7.00
N LYS A 218 -9.96 0.12 -7.57
CA LYS A 218 -10.77 -0.87 -8.32
C LYS A 218 -10.55 -2.32 -7.93
N ALA A 219 -9.53 -2.62 -7.13
CA ALA A 219 -9.40 -3.94 -6.52
C ALA A 219 -10.51 -4.08 -5.48
N THR A 220 -11.64 -4.65 -5.88
CA THR A 220 -12.72 -4.97 -4.95
C THR A 220 -12.17 -5.91 -3.88
N LYS A 221 -12.65 -5.79 -2.64
CA LYS A 221 -12.30 -6.71 -1.53
C LYS A 221 -12.36 -8.17 -1.98
N LYS A 222 -13.35 -8.50 -2.81
CA LYS A 222 -13.51 -9.81 -3.47
C LYS A 222 -12.33 -10.21 -4.37
N ALA A 223 -11.80 -9.31 -5.19
CA ALA A 223 -10.65 -9.58 -6.06
C ALA A 223 -9.39 -9.90 -5.24
N VAL A 224 -9.15 -9.16 -4.15
CA VAL A 224 -8.02 -9.42 -3.24
C VAL A 224 -8.18 -10.77 -2.55
N LEU A 225 -9.38 -11.05 -1.99
CA LEU A 225 -9.68 -12.34 -1.36
C LEU A 225 -9.52 -13.52 -2.34
N ASN A 226 -9.97 -13.37 -3.58
CA ASN A 226 -9.81 -14.39 -4.60
C ASN A 226 -8.33 -14.66 -4.94
N GLN A 227 -7.50 -13.61 -4.94
CA GLN A 227 -6.06 -13.73 -5.20
C GLN A 227 -5.34 -14.42 -4.03
N LEU A 228 -5.69 -14.07 -2.79
CA LEU A 228 -5.19 -14.76 -1.59
C LEU A 228 -5.60 -16.23 -1.59
N ARG A 229 -6.86 -16.52 -1.92
CA ARG A 229 -7.36 -17.91 -2.02
C ARG A 229 -6.55 -18.71 -3.03
N ARG A 230 -6.33 -18.16 -4.24
CA ARG A 230 -5.47 -18.77 -5.25
C ARG A 230 -4.07 -19.05 -4.72
N GLY A 231 -3.45 -18.07 -4.05
CA GLY A 231 -2.11 -18.21 -3.48
C GLY A 231 -2.02 -19.34 -2.45
N LEU A 232 -3.04 -19.47 -1.60
CA LEU A 232 -3.12 -20.54 -0.58
C LEU A 232 -3.43 -21.92 -1.19
N GLU A 233 -4.15 -21.98 -2.31
CA GLU A 233 -4.46 -23.24 -3.01
C GLU A 233 -3.24 -23.86 -3.70
N ILE A 234 -2.16 -23.09 -3.91
CA ILE A 234 -0.91 -23.58 -4.49
C ILE A 234 -0.18 -24.54 -3.53
N ASP A 235 -0.52 -24.53 -2.24
CA ASP A 235 0.16 -25.30 -1.19
C ASP A 235 -0.40 -26.74 -1.01
N MET A 236 -1.10 -27.29 -2.02
CA MET A 236 -1.56 -28.70 -1.99
C MET A 236 -1.05 -29.60 -3.12
N GLU A 237 -0.30 -29.07 -4.09
CA GLU A 237 0.37 -29.88 -5.13
C GLU A 237 1.85 -29.49 -5.21
N GLY A 238 2.59 -29.77 -4.15
CA GLY A 238 4.04 -29.85 -4.22
C GLY A 238 4.48 -30.97 -5.15
N THR A 239 4.44 -30.78 -6.47
CA THR A 239 5.36 -31.43 -7.41
C THR A 239 5.31 -30.75 -8.79
N LYS A 240 6.43 -30.12 -9.15
CA LYS A 240 6.79 -29.59 -10.48
C LYS A 240 6.07 -28.32 -10.94
N THR A 241 6.52 -27.18 -10.44
CA THR A 241 6.58 -25.98 -11.29
C THR A 241 7.52 -26.26 -12.47
N ASP A 242 7.11 -25.88 -13.68
CA ASP A 242 7.87 -25.96 -14.95
C ASP A 242 9.16 -25.12 -14.99
N TYR A 243 9.58 -24.62 -13.82
CA TYR A 243 10.76 -23.81 -13.62
C TYR A 243 12.04 -24.57 -13.97
N GLU A 244 12.12 -25.86 -13.62
CA GLU A 244 13.27 -26.71 -13.97
C GLU A 244 13.36 -27.01 -15.47
N GLN A 245 12.23 -27.07 -16.20
CA GLN A 245 12.25 -27.29 -17.64
C GLN A 245 12.79 -26.08 -18.42
N ARG A 246 12.59 -24.86 -17.91
CA ARG A 246 13.03 -23.61 -18.58
C ARG A 246 14.49 -23.23 -18.36
N ILE A 247 15.22 -23.94 -17.50
CA ILE A 247 16.67 -23.73 -17.29
C ILE A 247 17.50 -24.61 -18.23
N ALA A 248 16.90 -25.64 -18.84
CA ALA A 248 17.57 -26.60 -19.71
C ALA A 248 17.56 -26.24 -21.22
N ASP A 249 16.80 -25.21 -21.61
CA ASP A 249 16.71 -24.67 -22.98
C ASP A 249 17.40 -23.30 -23.08
#